data_AF-A0AB36KKK9-F1
#
_entry.id   AF-A0AB36KKK9-F1
#
_cell.length_a   1.000
_cell.length_b   1.000
_cell.length_c   1.000
_cell.angle_alpha   90.00
_cell.angle_beta   90.00
_cell.angle_gamma   90.00
#
_symmetry.space_group_name_H-M   'P 1'
#
loop_
_entity.id
_entity.type
_entity.pdbx_description
1 polymer ?
#
loop_
_entity_poly.entity_id
_entity_poly.type
_entity_poly.pdbx_seq_one_letter_code
_entity_poly.pdbx_strand_id
1 'polypeptide(L)'
;MYSTEKLHGGHGERVTTMSKANDPDRIIYRQTAEETMKKAKNGLISYQRTPLGGCASSKPCDERAHGNFINCFGCASSVLKVSNVKSVIENAQIDLMDLDPKSFEYRMEQRNIQDYETILSHLN
;
A
#
# COMPACT_ATOMS: atom_id res chain seq x y z
N MET A 1 9.18 8.39 -3.85
CA MET A 1 8.26 7.31 -4.28
C MET A 1 7.47 7.77 -5.50
N TYR A 2 8.14 7.97 -6.63
CA TYR A 2 7.52 8.35 -7.89
C TYR A 2 6.95 7.10 -8.56
N SER A 3 5.78 7.24 -9.17
CA SER A 3 5.05 6.16 -9.79
C SER A 3 4.35 6.68 -11.04
N THR A 4 4.27 5.84 -12.07
CA THR A 4 3.53 6.15 -13.31
C THR A 4 2.03 6.06 -13.09
N GLU A 5 1.57 5.10 -12.28
CA GLU A 5 0.20 5.07 -11.76
C GLU A 5 -0.01 6.10 -10.64
N LYS A 6 -1.26 6.56 -10.49
CA LYS A 6 -1.66 7.41 -9.35
C LYS A 6 -1.43 6.68 -8.03
N LEU A 7 -0.85 7.38 -7.06
CA LEU A 7 -0.75 6.89 -5.68
C LEU A 7 -1.93 7.40 -4.86
N HIS A 8 -2.48 6.52 -4.04
CA HIS A 8 -3.63 6.78 -3.17
C HIS A 8 -3.24 6.70 -1.68
N GLY A 9 -4.17 7.00 -0.79
CA GLY A 9 -3.90 7.17 0.64
C GLY A 9 -3.31 8.53 0.97
N GLY A 10 -3.22 8.90 2.24
CA GLY A 10 -2.89 10.28 2.62
C GLY A 10 -1.49 10.73 2.18
N HIS A 11 -0.48 9.86 2.33
CA HIS A 11 0.87 10.18 1.87
C HIS A 11 0.98 10.01 0.34
N GLY A 12 0.30 9.00 -0.22
CA GLY A 12 0.29 8.76 -1.68
C GLY A 12 -0.29 9.92 -2.47
N GLU A 13 -1.42 10.48 -2.04
CA GLU A 13 -2.03 11.64 -2.69
C GLU A 13 -1.09 12.84 -2.61
N ARG A 14 -0.47 13.10 -1.44
CA ARG A 14 0.53 14.16 -1.29
C ARG A 14 1.71 13.97 -2.25
N VAL A 15 2.26 12.76 -2.38
CA VAL A 15 3.35 12.49 -3.34
C VAL A 15 2.88 12.72 -4.78
N THR A 16 1.68 12.27 -5.14
CA THR A 16 1.10 12.49 -6.48
C THR A 16 0.94 13.97 -6.79
N THR A 17 0.38 14.77 -5.86
CA THR A 17 0.21 16.22 -6.04
C THR A 17 1.55 16.93 -6.12
N MET A 18 2.48 16.64 -5.19
CA MET A 18 3.73 17.37 -5.08
C MET A 18 4.73 17.01 -6.18
N SER A 19 4.72 15.78 -6.71
CA SER A 19 5.60 15.36 -7.80
C SER A 19 5.26 16.04 -9.14
N LYS A 20 3.98 16.38 -9.36
CA LYS A 20 3.47 17.07 -10.56
C LYS A 20 3.70 18.57 -10.55
N ALA A 21 3.98 19.18 -9.39
CA ALA A 21 4.32 20.59 -9.33
C ALA A 21 5.64 20.83 -10.10
N ASN A 22 5.65 21.82 -11.00
CA ASN A 22 6.87 22.30 -11.70
C ASN A 22 7.69 23.18 -10.76
N ASP A 23 8.03 22.65 -9.59
CA ASP A 23 8.75 23.34 -8.54
C ASP A 23 10.09 22.61 -8.30
N PRO A 24 11.24 23.24 -8.63
CA PRO A 24 12.55 22.65 -8.43
C PRO A 24 12.85 22.29 -6.97
N ASP A 25 12.20 22.92 -5.99
CA ASP A 25 12.43 22.64 -4.57
C ASP A 25 11.68 21.38 -4.09
N ARG A 26 10.83 20.79 -4.94
CA ARG A 26 10.03 19.59 -4.64
C ARG A 26 10.63 18.28 -5.16
N ILE A 27 11.90 18.29 -5.55
CA ILE A 27 12.67 17.10 -6.00
C ILE A 27 12.50 15.90 -5.06
N ILE A 28 12.31 16.15 -3.76
CA ILE A 28 12.13 15.07 -2.77
C ILE A 28 10.95 14.13 -3.08
N TYR A 29 9.89 14.62 -3.75
CA TYR A 29 8.72 13.82 -4.10
C TYR A 29 8.87 13.08 -5.45
N ARG A 30 9.89 13.42 -6.25
CA ARG A 30 10.21 12.76 -7.53
C ARG A 30 11.18 11.58 -7.39
N GLN A 31 11.58 11.23 -6.17
CA GLN A 31 12.49 10.10 -5.93
C GLN A 31 11.88 8.78 -6.36
N THR A 32 12.65 7.85 -6.91
CA THR A 32 12.16 6.50 -7.24
C THR A 32 11.80 5.70 -5.98
N ALA A 33 11.12 4.57 -6.15
CA ALA A 33 10.87 3.65 -5.04
C ALA A 33 12.17 3.13 -4.42
N GLU A 34 13.20 2.86 -5.24
CA GLU A 34 14.52 2.40 -4.77
C GLU A 34 15.27 3.47 -3.97
N GLU A 35 15.26 4.72 -4.45
CA GLU A 35 15.87 5.83 -3.72
C GLU A 35 15.19 6.07 -2.37
N THR A 36 13.86 5.97 -2.35
CA THR A 36 13.06 6.05 -1.11
C THR A 36 13.47 4.95 -0.14
N MET A 37 13.57 3.70 -0.61
CA MET A 37 14.01 2.57 0.21
C MET A 37 15.45 2.71 0.72
N LYS A 38 16.36 3.25 -0.10
CA LYS A 38 17.74 3.54 0.31
C LYS A 38 17.80 4.55 1.44
N LYS A 39 17.00 5.61 1.37
CA LYS A 39 16.90 6.62 2.44
C LYS A 39 16.29 6.04 3.72
N ALA A 40 15.27 5.20 3.59
CA ALA A 40 14.66 4.52 4.72
C ALA A 40 15.66 3.60 5.43
N LYS A 41 16.42 2.80 4.68
CA LYS A 41 17.49 1.94 5.21
C LYS A 41 18.57 2.73 5.96
N ASN A 42 18.87 3.94 5.50
CA ASN A 42 19.84 4.83 6.13
C ASN A 42 19.26 5.65 7.30
N GLY A 43 17.99 5.43 7.68
CA GLY A 43 17.34 6.17 8.77
C GLY A 43 17.01 7.63 8.44
N LEU A 44 17.05 8.03 7.17
CA LEU A 44 16.83 9.42 6.75
C LEU A 44 15.35 9.78 6.62
N ILE A 45 14.49 8.77 6.38
CA ILE A 45 13.04 8.92 6.30
C ILE A 45 12.38 7.69 6.95
N SER A 46 11.16 7.86 7.48
CA SER A 46 10.34 6.70 7.82
C SER A 46 9.58 6.23 6.59
N TYR A 47 9.89 5.04 6.10
CA TYR A 47 9.14 4.40 5.04
C TYR A 47 9.31 2.88 5.10
N GLN A 48 8.20 2.14 5.00
CA GLN A 48 8.19 0.69 4.95
C GLN A 48 7.29 0.25 3.79
N ARG A 49 7.74 -0.76 3.02
CA ARG A 49 6.88 -1.40 2.01
C ARG A 49 5.77 -2.20 2.68
N THR A 50 4.60 -2.16 2.06
CA THR A 50 3.45 -3.01 2.41
C THR A 50 2.98 -3.73 1.14
N PRO A 51 2.18 -4.79 1.26
CA PRO A 51 1.61 -5.47 0.08
C PRO A 51 0.86 -4.48 -0.83
N LEU A 52 0.11 -3.53 -0.26
CA LEU A 52 -0.69 -2.56 -1.01
C LEU A 52 0.11 -1.35 -1.54
N GLY A 53 1.41 -1.24 -1.21
CA GLY A 53 2.30 -0.15 -1.62
C GLY A 53 3.34 0.20 -0.55
N GLY A 54 2.99 1.08 0.37
CA GLY A 54 3.86 1.46 1.48
C GLY A 54 3.20 2.26 2.59
N CYS A 55 3.98 2.54 3.62
CA CYS A 55 3.60 3.34 4.78
C CYS A 55 4.76 4.26 5.19
N ALA A 56 4.48 5.55 5.32
CA ALA A 56 5.42 6.58 5.73
C ALA A 56 5.31 6.97 7.22
N SER A 57 4.59 6.17 8.02
CA SER A 57 4.40 6.45 9.45
C SER A 57 5.73 6.29 10.18
N SER A 58 6.10 7.26 11.02
CA SER A 58 7.19 7.12 12.00
C SER A 58 6.71 6.53 13.32
N LYS A 59 5.39 6.32 13.48
CA LYS A 59 4.77 5.77 14.69
C LYS A 59 4.43 4.29 14.51
N PRO A 60 4.41 3.50 15.60
CA PRO A 60 3.83 2.16 15.61
C PRO A 60 2.41 2.15 15.03
N CYS A 61 2.03 1.03 14.44
CA CYS A 61 0.73 0.86 13.79
C CYS A 61 0.22 -0.55 14.08
N ASP A 62 -0.87 -0.64 14.85
CA ASP A 62 -1.45 -1.91 15.27
C ASP A 62 -2.18 -2.60 14.11
N GLU A 63 -2.80 -1.82 13.21
CA GLU A 63 -3.46 -2.34 12.00
C GLU A 63 -2.51 -3.18 11.15
N ARG A 64 -1.31 -2.65 10.89
CA ARG A 64 -0.28 -3.36 10.13
C ARG A 64 0.23 -4.59 10.87
N ALA A 65 0.33 -4.54 12.21
CA ALA A 65 0.79 -5.68 13.00
C ALA A 65 -0.21 -6.86 12.92
N HIS A 66 -1.49 -6.56 12.73
CA HIS A 66 -2.55 -7.55 12.57
C HIS A 66 -2.89 -7.88 11.10
N GLY A 67 -2.18 -7.30 10.13
CA GLY A 67 -2.47 -7.50 8.71
C GLY A 67 -3.78 -6.85 8.24
N ASN A 68 -4.41 -5.98 9.05
CA ASN A 68 -5.61 -5.26 8.66
C ASN A 68 -5.23 -4.02 7.85
N PHE A 69 -5.55 -4.03 6.56
CA PHE A 69 -5.26 -2.90 5.67
C PHE A 69 -6.48 -2.04 5.33
N ILE A 70 -7.69 -2.37 5.80
CA ILE A 70 -8.90 -1.59 5.50
C ILE A 70 -8.72 -0.14 5.96
N ASN A 71 -8.20 0.04 7.18
CA ASN A 71 -7.95 1.35 7.77
C ASN A 71 -6.82 2.13 7.06
N CYS A 72 -6.04 1.48 6.19
CA CYS A 72 -5.01 2.16 5.42
C CYS A 72 -5.58 3.11 4.37
N PHE A 73 -6.82 2.94 3.89
CA PHE A 73 -7.43 3.88 2.93
C PHE A 73 -7.54 5.30 3.52
N GLY A 74 -8.00 5.43 4.77
CA GLY A 74 -8.12 6.71 5.47
C GLY A 74 -6.85 7.19 6.20
N CYS A 75 -5.78 6.39 6.19
CA CYS A 75 -4.57 6.70 6.95
C CYS A 75 -3.74 7.80 6.28
N ALA A 76 -3.36 8.83 7.05
CA ALA A 76 -2.53 9.95 6.57
C ALA A 76 -1.12 9.52 6.08
N SER A 77 -0.66 8.35 6.54
CA SER A 77 0.69 7.83 6.24
C SER A 77 0.71 6.78 5.15
N SER A 78 -0.45 6.31 4.68
CA SER A 78 -0.50 5.23 3.69
C SER A 78 -0.12 5.72 2.30
N VAL A 79 0.47 4.80 1.54
CA VAL A 79 0.64 4.93 0.11
C VAL A 79 0.13 3.65 -0.53
N LEU A 80 -0.95 3.78 -1.29
CA LEU A 80 -1.68 2.67 -1.90
C LEU A 80 -1.56 2.73 -3.41
N LYS A 81 -1.48 1.56 -4.04
CA LYS A 81 -1.42 1.38 -5.50
C LYS A 81 -2.50 0.41 -5.93
N VAL A 82 -3.30 0.81 -6.92
CA VAL A 82 -4.36 -0.04 -7.48
C VAL A 82 -3.77 -1.33 -8.05
N SER A 83 -2.63 -1.24 -8.75
CA SER A 83 -1.95 -2.43 -9.30
C SER A 83 -1.53 -3.43 -8.22
N ASN A 84 -1.02 -2.94 -7.09
CA ASN A 84 -0.66 -3.78 -5.95
C ASN A 84 -1.88 -4.46 -5.32
N VAL A 85 -2.98 -3.72 -5.10
CA VAL A 85 -4.20 -4.30 -4.51
C VAL A 85 -4.74 -5.43 -5.41
N LYS A 86 -4.79 -5.21 -6.73
CA LYS A 86 -5.19 -6.24 -7.69
C LYS A 86 -4.27 -7.46 -7.64
N SER A 87 -2.96 -7.25 -7.62
CA SER A 87 -1.99 -8.35 -7.52
C SER A 87 -2.14 -9.14 -6.22
N VAL A 88 -2.46 -8.50 -5.09
CA VAL A 88 -2.72 -9.20 -3.83
C VAL A 88 -4.00 -10.04 -3.93
N ILE A 89 -5.07 -9.51 -4.52
CA ILE A 89 -6.32 -10.27 -4.75
C ILE A 89 -6.05 -11.48 -5.66
N GLU A 90 -5.30 -11.30 -6.75
CA GLU A 90 -4.95 -12.38 -7.68
C GLU A 90 -4.16 -13.50 -6.97
N ASN A 91 -3.17 -13.16 -6.14
CA ASN A 91 -2.42 -14.16 -5.39
C ASN A 91 -3.30 -14.88 -4.35
N ALA A 92 -4.14 -14.15 -3.61
CA ALA A 92 -5.08 -14.72 -2.65
C ALA A 92 -6.09 -15.68 -3.32
N GLN A 93 -6.54 -15.36 -4.54
CA GLN A 93 -7.40 -16.23 -5.33
C GLN A 93 -6.69 -17.51 -5.78
N ILE A 94 -5.41 -17.43 -6.12
CA ILE A 94 -4.58 -18.61 -6.42
C ILE A 94 -4.44 -19.47 -5.15
N ASP A 95 -4.15 -18.86 -4.01
CA ASP A 95 -4.02 -19.58 -2.73
C ASP A 95 -5.33 -20.32 -2.38
N LEU A 96 -6.49 -19.70 -2.61
CA LEU A 96 -7.80 -20.35 -2.42
C LEU A 96 -8.00 -21.62 -3.26
N MET A 97 -7.35 -21.75 -4.42
CA MET A 97 -7.48 -22.93 -5.29
C MET A 97 -6.84 -24.17 -4.66
N ASP A 98 -5.84 -23.98 -3.80
CA ASP A 98 -5.07 -25.06 -3.17
C ASP A 98 -5.59 -25.41 -1.75
N LEU A 99 -6.49 -24.59 -1.20
CA LEU A 99 -7.07 -24.79 0.14
C LEU A 99 -8.34 -25.67 0.10
N ASP A 100 -8.53 -26.49 1.13
CA ASP A 100 -9.79 -27.25 1.31
C ASP A 100 -10.95 -26.26 1.53
N PRO A 101 -12.01 -26.26 0.69
CA PRO A 101 -13.16 -25.36 0.83
C PRO A 101 -13.88 -25.42 2.18
N LYS A 102 -13.70 -26.47 2.97
CA LYS A 102 -14.28 -26.60 4.32
C LYS A 102 -13.33 -26.13 5.44
N SER A 103 -12.07 -25.85 5.10
CA SER A 103 -11.05 -25.42 6.06
C SER A 103 -11.31 -24.03 6.63
N PHE A 104 -10.66 -23.74 7.75
CA PHE A 104 -10.71 -22.42 8.36
C PHE A 104 -9.94 -21.40 7.51
N GLU A 105 -8.80 -21.82 6.97
CA GLU A 105 -7.89 -21.08 6.11
C GLU A 105 -8.62 -20.57 4.86
N TYR A 106 -9.38 -21.45 4.18
CA TYR A 106 -10.18 -21.06 3.02
C TYR A 106 -11.17 -19.93 3.37
N ARG A 107 -11.89 -20.05 4.49
CA ARG A 107 -12.83 -19.01 4.93
C ARG A 107 -12.13 -17.70 5.30
N MET A 108 -10.95 -17.76 5.88
CA MET A 108 -10.17 -16.57 6.21
C MET A 108 -9.66 -15.88 4.95
N GLU A 109 -9.17 -16.64 3.98
CA GLU A 109 -8.67 -16.07 2.73
C GLU A 109 -9.78 -15.45 1.88
N GLN A 110 -10.99 -16.03 1.90
CA GLN A 110 -12.18 -15.37 1.34
C GLN A 110 -12.49 -14.01 1.97
N ARG A 111 -12.33 -13.89 3.30
CA ARG A 111 -12.51 -12.60 3.99
C ARG A 111 -11.43 -11.60 3.60
N ASN A 112 -10.17 -12.03 3.55
CA ASN A 112 -9.05 -11.20 3.11
C ASN A 112 -9.31 -10.62 1.70
N ILE A 113 -9.76 -11.46 0.76
CA ILE A 113 -10.15 -11.02 -0.59
C ILE A 113 -11.25 -9.97 -0.53
N GLN A 114 -12.31 -10.20 0.26
CA GLN A 114 -13.40 -9.24 0.38
C GLN A 114 -12.95 -7.89 0.97
N ASP A 115 -12.01 -7.91 1.91
CA ASP A 115 -11.40 -6.70 2.47
C ASP A 115 -10.59 -5.94 1.40
N TYR A 116 -9.79 -6.66 0.60
CA TYR A 116 -9.02 -6.06 -0.50
C TYR A 116 -9.92 -5.53 -1.62
N GLU A 117 -11.02 -6.21 -1.95
CA GLU A 117 -12.04 -5.74 -2.90
C GLU A 117 -12.70 -4.44 -2.41
N THR A 118 -13.00 -4.37 -1.10
CA THR A 118 -13.52 -3.15 -0.47
C THR A 118 -12.54 -2.00 -0.63
N ILE A 119 -11.26 -2.23 -0.31
CA ILE A 119 -10.20 -1.23 -0.53
C ILE A 119 -10.15 -0.81 -2.00
N LEU A 120 -10.13 -1.77 -2.93
CA LEU A 120 -10.04 -1.51 -4.37
C LEU A 120 -11.21 -0.64 -4.85
N SER A 121 -12.43 -0.88 -4.34
CA SER A 121 -13.62 -0.08 -4.69
C SER A 121 -13.47 1.40 -4.29
N HIS A 122 -12.74 1.69 -3.22
CA HIS A 122 -12.48 3.06 -2.76
C HIS A 122 -11.31 3.74 -3.48
N LEU A 123 -10.49 2.99 -4.21
CA LEU A 123 -9.36 3.53 -4.96
C LEU A 123 -9.71 3.89 -6.42
N ASN A 124 -10.85 3.42 -6.94
CA ASN A 124 -11.30 3.71 -8.31
C ASN A 124 -11.94 5.10 -8.45
#